data_AF-A0A9P5Y125-F1
#
_entry.id   AF-A0A9P5Y125-F1
#
_cell.length_a   1.000
_cell.length_b   1.000
_cell.length_c   1.000
_cell.angle_alpha   90.00
_cell.angle_beta   90.00
_cell.angle_gamma   90.00
#
_symmetry.space_group_name_H-M   'P 1'
#
loop_
_entity.id
_entity.type
_entity.pdbx_description
1 polymer ?
#
loop_
_entity_poly.entity_id
_entity_poly.type
_entity_poly.pdbx_seq_one_letter_code
_entity_poly.pdbx_strand_id
1 'polypeptide(L)'
;MYYNVVAPNLLSDFERVHFFHGVSVEPPQLVWRSDINTNPFPVPGPGCRFFEIAIGTVEGVFDTPLNPKRGIKYSALMAVRFSTRDDDKKKTLGPITLWISTYPKTITPEQSRDASPHILRILQDHGVAGAVTQCLMPIADYTNPTSFVRRTLTPALGLPLAIAEREAADAQGSLGFYFHENKHKDGERSPKVFGVSCSHVLRANTTVNYQFPGLHMLRFQETITEVKKLIEEKAEEATGLAEDISRSEMQVTNEDEELAAADKRGLKITRSALVRVREDGSILKRFLEHSSIKFSDITARDIGHVDFAPKISVTVDELHYTRDFATFELNPAKFRPNFLGNVIDFGNKWSTYKLNKKFWLSDFSPTGFTFPFDRPLKVKGAITRELLASPDCFDDNGDPMFIVGKEGSATGFTMGHYCGLEAYICAESGEESVEVAVYNYSWRSGNFSEHGDSGSLIWTGDGRMVD
;
A
#
# COMPACT_ATOMS: atom_id res chain seq x y z
N MET A 1 -34.12 -38.45 -18.78
CA MET A 1 -34.89 -38.24 -17.54
C MET A 1 -34.31 -37.02 -16.84
N TYR A 2 -35.18 -36.05 -16.56
CA TYR A 2 -34.99 -34.78 -15.84
C TYR A 2 -33.95 -33.79 -16.38
N TYR A 3 -34.36 -33.08 -17.43
CA TYR A 3 -33.98 -31.68 -17.63
C TYR A 3 -34.63 -30.85 -16.50
N ASN A 4 -33.83 -30.26 -15.63
CA ASN A 4 -34.27 -29.12 -14.82
C ASN A 4 -33.93 -27.86 -15.61
N VAL A 5 -34.93 -27.31 -16.30
CA VAL A 5 -34.92 -25.92 -16.75
C VAL A 5 -35.15 -25.06 -15.50
N VAL A 6 -34.15 -24.29 -15.09
CA VAL A 6 -34.25 -23.32 -13.99
C VAL A 6 -33.78 -21.96 -14.51
N ALA A 7 -34.73 -21.01 -14.62
CA ALA A 7 -34.67 -19.57 -14.95
C ALA A 7 -33.58 -19.04 -15.94
N PRO A 8 -33.94 -18.23 -16.96
CA PRO A 8 -33.03 -17.83 -18.05
C PRO A 8 -31.90 -16.84 -17.68
N ASN A 9 -31.68 -16.51 -16.40
CA ASN A 9 -30.85 -15.37 -15.97
C ASN A 9 -29.86 -15.69 -14.83
N LEU A 10 -29.46 -16.95 -14.64
CA LEU A 10 -28.49 -17.31 -13.60
C LEU A 10 -27.09 -17.51 -14.20
N LEU A 11 -26.10 -16.83 -13.62
CA LEU A 11 -24.69 -17.05 -13.89
C LEU A 11 -24.33 -18.50 -13.61
N SER A 12 -23.49 -19.10 -14.44
CA SER A 12 -22.97 -20.44 -14.14
C SER A 12 -22.09 -20.40 -12.88
N ASP A 13 -22.03 -21.48 -12.11
CA ASP A 13 -21.13 -21.57 -10.95
C ASP A 13 -19.66 -21.32 -11.36
N PHE A 14 -19.30 -21.76 -12.58
CA PHE A 14 -17.97 -21.53 -13.15
C PHE A 14 -17.71 -20.04 -13.38
N GLU A 15 -18.63 -19.34 -14.05
CA GLU A 15 -18.55 -17.90 -14.28
C GLU A 15 -18.55 -17.12 -12.97
N ARG A 16 -19.41 -17.47 -12.00
CA ARG A 16 -19.48 -16.81 -10.69
C ARG A 16 -18.12 -16.75 -9.97
N VAL A 17 -17.33 -17.83 -10.08
CA VAL A 17 -16.03 -17.96 -9.42
C VAL A 17 -14.90 -17.33 -10.25
N HIS A 18 -14.98 -17.39 -11.58
CA HIS A 18 -13.85 -17.06 -12.46
C HIS A 18 -14.02 -15.74 -13.24
N PHE A 19 -15.15 -15.04 -13.13
CA PHE A 19 -15.39 -13.79 -13.87
C PHE A 19 -14.31 -12.73 -13.61
N PHE A 20 -13.86 -12.61 -12.35
CA PHE A 20 -12.82 -11.68 -11.92
C PHE A 20 -11.43 -12.32 -11.90
N HIS A 21 -11.22 -13.43 -12.62
CA HIS A 21 -9.92 -14.06 -12.70
C HIS A 21 -8.88 -13.08 -13.26
N GLY A 22 -7.81 -12.83 -12.51
CA GLY A 22 -6.80 -11.82 -12.84
C GLY A 22 -7.05 -10.43 -12.25
N VAL A 23 -8.22 -10.12 -11.70
CA VAL A 23 -8.44 -8.80 -11.09
C VAL A 23 -7.81 -8.71 -9.68
N SER A 24 -7.94 -9.81 -8.92
CA SER A 24 -7.37 -9.98 -7.58
C SER A 24 -6.89 -11.44 -7.43
N VAL A 25 -6.00 -11.67 -6.47
CA VAL A 25 -5.56 -13.02 -6.07
C VAL A 25 -6.71 -13.81 -5.43
N GLU A 26 -7.55 -13.12 -4.67
CA GLU A 26 -8.77 -13.65 -4.06
C GLU A 26 -9.97 -12.77 -4.46
N PRO A 27 -10.47 -12.90 -5.69
CA PRO A 27 -11.55 -12.05 -6.15
C PRO A 27 -12.90 -12.44 -5.50
N PRO A 28 -13.81 -11.46 -5.27
CA PRO A 28 -15.16 -11.76 -4.82
C PRO A 28 -15.92 -12.57 -5.87
N GLN A 29 -16.97 -13.28 -5.47
CA GLN A 29 -17.85 -13.99 -6.41
C GLN A 29 -18.74 -13.00 -7.17
N LEU A 30 -18.87 -13.17 -8.49
CA LEU A 30 -19.79 -12.36 -9.30
C LEU A 30 -21.24 -12.70 -8.94
N VAL A 31 -21.98 -11.72 -8.44
CA VAL A 31 -23.38 -11.92 -8.01
C VAL A 31 -24.34 -11.85 -9.20
N TRP A 32 -24.13 -10.91 -10.13
CA TRP A 32 -24.99 -10.69 -11.31
C TRP A 32 -24.30 -9.78 -12.35
N ARG A 33 -24.66 -9.89 -13.63
CA ARG A 33 -24.33 -8.91 -14.68
C ARG A 33 -25.45 -8.80 -15.72
N SER A 34 -25.62 -7.60 -16.27
CA SER A 34 -26.72 -7.27 -17.19
C SER A 34 -26.52 -7.74 -18.63
N ASP A 35 -25.28 -7.92 -19.05
CA ASP A 35 -24.88 -8.25 -20.43
C ASP A 35 -24.76 -9.76 -20.67
N ILE A 36 -25.30 -10.59 -19.77
CA ILE A 36 -25.20 -12.06 -19.82
C ILE A 36 -25.60 -12.66 -21.18
N ASN A 37 -26.60 -12.07 -21.83
CA ASN A 37 -27.13 -12.53 -23.11
C ASN A 37 -26.37 -11.99 -24.33
N THR A 38 -25.74 -10.82 -24.21
CA THR A 38 -25.04 -10.14 -25.30
C THR A 38 -23.54 -10.41 -25.31
N ASN A 39 -23.00 -10.91 -24.20
CA ASN A 39 -21.57 -11.16 -23.99
C ASN A 39 -21.39 -12.42 -23.13
N PRO A 40 -21.56 -13.63 -23.67
CA PRO A 40 -21.50 -14.87 -22.88
C PRO A 40 -20.08 -15.13 -22.35
N PHE A 41 -19.96 -15.55 -21.09
CA PHE A 41 -18.67 -15.92 -20.51
C PHE A 41 -18.23 -17.28 -21.08
N PRO A 42 -16.97 -17.44 -21.51
CA PRO A 42 -16.52 -18.70 -22.06
C PRO A 42 -16.48 -19.76 -20.95
N VAL A 43 -17.16 -20.89 -21.18
CA VAL A 43 -17.21 -22.04 -20.26
C VAL A 43 -16.57 -23.24 -20.96
N PRO A 44 -15.70 -24.02 -20.29
CA PRO A 44 -15.09 -25.20 -20.90
C PRO A 44 -16.14 -26.22 -21.31
N GLY A 45 -16.08 -26.69 -22.55
CA GLY A 45 -16.92 -27.78 -23.04
C GLY A 45 -16.51 -29.14 -22.44
N PRO A 46 -17.43 -30.12 -22.34
CA PRO A 46 -17.11 -31.46 -21.85
C PRO A 46 -15.93 -32.08 -22.64
N GLY A 47 -14.85 -32.43 -21.94
CA GLY A 47 -13.64 -33.02 -22.55
C GLY A 47 -12.56 -32.04 -23.00
N CYS A 48 -12.72 -30.72 -22.78
CA CYS A 48 -11.64 -29.75 -23.01
C CYS A 48 -10.46 -30.01 -22.05
N ARG A 49 -9.30 -30.37 -22.60
CA ARG A 49 -8.07 -30.64 -21.82
C ARG A 49 -7.22 -29.39 -21.54
N PHE A 50 -7.37 -28.35 -22.36
CA PHE A 50 -6.56 -27.12 -22.31
C PHE A 50 -7.47 -25.89 -22.49
N PHE A 51 -8.31 -25.61 -21.49
CA PHE A 51 -9.12 -24.39 -21.45
C PHE A 51 -8.44 -23.40 -20.51
N GLU A 52 -7.93 -22.30 -21.05
CA GLU A 52 -7.33 -21.22 -20.27
C GLU A 52 -8.38 -20.12 -20.07
N ILE A 53 -8.56 -19.71 -18.81
CA ILE A 53 -9.46 -18.61 -18.47
C ILE A 53 -8.69 -17.33 -18.75
N ALA A 54 -9.26 -16.46 -19.58
CA ALA A 54 -8.64 -15.18 -19.88
C ALA A 54 -8.39 -14.38 -18.59
N ILE A 55 -7.17 -13.84 -18.46
CA ILE A 55 -6.78 -13.01 -17.31
C ILE A 55 -7.30 -11.60 -17.56
N GLY A 56 -8.26 -11.18 -16.74
CA GLY A 56 -8.85 -9.84 -16.78
C GLY A 56 -8.01 -8.81 -16.05
N THR A 57 -8.00 -7.56 -16.55
CA THR A 57 -7.46 -6.38 -15.84
C THR A 57 -8.56 -5.32 -15.78
N VAL A 58 -8.61 -4.57 -14.67
CA VAL A 58 -9.56 -3.46 -14.50
C VAL A 58 -8.91 -2.18 -14.99
N GLU A 59 -9.60 -1.48 -15.87
CA GLU A 59 -9.21 -0.21 -16.45
C GLU A 59 -10.22 0.86 -16.02
N GLY A 60 -9.76 2.09 -15.78
CA GLY A 60 -10.68 3.20 -15.55
C GLY A 60 -11.35 3.68 -16.85
N VAL A 61 -12.28 4.62 -16.71
CA VAL A 61 -13.12 5.10 -17.82
C VAL A 61 -13.26 6.61 -17.74
N PHE A 62 -12.85 7.36 -18.77
CA PHE A 62 -12.99 8.83 -18.75
C PHE A 62 -14.33 9.30 -19.33
N ASP A 63 -14.72 10.52 -18.98
CA ASP A 63 -15.86 11.28 -19.55
C ASP A 63 -17.24 10.58 -19.50
N THR A 64 -17.44 9.66 -18.56
CA THR A 64 -18.73 8.97 -18.37
C THR A 64 -19.31 9.32 -16.99
N PRO A 65 -20.10 10.40 -16.86
CA PRO A 65 -20.65 10.81 -15.57
C PRO A 65 -21.55 9.72 -14.99
N LEU A 66 -21.21 9.26 -13.79
CA LEU A 66 -22.05 8.36 -12.99
C LEU A 66 -23.22 9.17 -12.41
N ASN A 67 -24.46 8.76 -12.69
CA ASN A 67 -25.64 9.35 -12.05
C ASN A 67 -26.25 8.32 -11.10
N PRO A 68 -25.93 8.36 -9.80
CA PRO A 68 -26.44 7.42 -8.81
C PRO A 68 -27.91 7.72 -8.50
N LYS A 69 -28.82 7.32 -9.40
CA LYS A 69 -30.25 7.31 -9.12
C LYS A 69 -30.80 5.92 -9.35
N ARG A 70 -31.06 5.18 -8.24
CA ARG A 70 -32.24 4.30 -8.00
C ARG A 70 -31.96 3.25 -6.90
N GLY A 71 -32.72 3.31 -5.80
CA GLY A 71 -33.35 2.17 -5.10
C GLY A 71 -32.53 0.99 -4.57
N ILE A 72 -31.22 0.94 -4.75
CA ILE A 72 -30.34 -0.18 -4.36
C ILE A 72 -29.35 0.33 -3.31
N LYS A 73 -29.20 -0.38 -2.18
CA LYS A 73 -28.15 -0.11 -1.19
C LYS A 73 -26.84 -0.73 -1.68
N TYR A 74 -25.77 0.05 -1.74
CA TYR A 74 -24.42 -0.36 -2.16
C TYR A 74 -23.38 0.13 -1.14
N SER A 75 -22.20 -0.48 -1.11
CA SER A 75 -21.06 -0.02 -0.30
C SER A 75 -20.07 0.80 -1.14
N ALA A 76 -19.84 0.42 -2.40
CA ALA A 76 -19.10 1.23 -3.37
C ALA A 76 -19.73 1.14 -4.77
N LEU A 77 -19.63 2.24 -5.51
CA LEU A 77 -20.07 2.37 -6.90
C LEU A 77 -18.95 3.00 -7.74
N MET A 78 -18.49 2.28 -8.77
CA MET A 78 -17.42 2.74 -9.66
C MET A 78 -17.70 2.33 -11.12
N ALA A 79 -17.30 3.15 -12.09
CA ALA A 79 -17.29 2.77 -13.50
C ALA A 79 -15.91 2.20 -13.86
N VAL A 80 -15.92 1.04 -14.51
CA VAL A 80 -14.72 0.32 -14.93
C VAL A 80 -14.88 -0.26 -16.33
N ARG A 81 -13.77 -0.60 -16.99
CA ARG A 81 -13.74 -1.53 -18.12
C ARG A 81 -12.89 -2.73 -17.75
N PHE A 82 -13.29 -3.91 -18.21
CA PHE A 82 -12.44 -5.09 -18.11
C PHE A 82 -11.66 -5.24 -19.42
N SER A 83 -10.35 -5.44 -19.33
CA SER A 83 -9.52 -5.78 -20.48
C SER A 83 -9.02 -7.22 -20.36
N THR A 84 -8.92 -7.92 -21.49
CA THR A 84 -8.24 -9.21 -21.59
C THR A 84 -7.14 -9.12 -22.64
N ARG A 85 -6.11 -9.97 -22.54
CA ARG A 85 -5.10 -10.12 -23.59
C ARG A 85 -5.22 -11.52 -24.17
N ASP A 86 -5.19 -11.61 -25.50
CA ASP A 86 -5.09 -12.89 -26.20
C ASP A 86 -3.63 -13.40 -26.21
N ASP A 87 -3.42 -14.57 -26.81
CA ASP A 87 -2.11 -15.23 -26.91
C ASP A 87 -1.08 -14.36 -27.67
N ASP A 88 -1.54 -13.49 -28.56
CA ASP A 88 -0.73 -12.52 -29.31
C ASP A 88 -0.47 -11.22 -28.50
N LYS A 89 -0.86 -11.19 -27.22
CA LYS A 89 -0.79 -10.05 -26.28
C LYS A 89 -1.63 -8.84 -26.69
N LYS A 90 -2.52 -8.98 -27.67
CA LYS A 90 -3.40 -7.92 -28.11
C LYS A 90 -4.48 -7.68 -27.05
N LYS A 91 -4.55 -6.44 -26.56
CA LYS A 91 -5.53 -6.01 -25.55
C LYS A 91 -6.90 -5.89 -26.22
N THR A 92 -7.91 -6.55 -25.66
CA THR A 92 -9.32 -6.38 -26.02
C THR A 92 -10.03 -5.71 -24.85
N LEU A 93 -10.66 -4.56 -25.10
CA LEU A 93 -11.42 -3.82 -24.10
C LEU A 93 -12.89 -4.25 -24.12
N GLY A 94 -13.42 -4.61 -22.96
CA GLY A 94 -14.84 -4.85 -22.73
C GLY A 94 -15.64 -3.54 -22.61
N PRO A 95 -16.97 -3.64 -22.54
CA PRO A 95 -17.84 -2.48 -22.37
C PRO A 95 -17.60 -1.76 -21.03
N ILE A 96 -17.98 -0.48 -20.96
CA ILE A 96 -18.05 0.24 -19.68
C ILE A 96 -19.05 -0.49 -18.78
N THR A 97 -18.58 -0.89 -17.61
CA THR A 97 -19.31 -1.66 -16.61
C THR A 97 -19.42 -0.84 -15.32
N LEU A 98 -20.63 -0.74 -14.79
CA LEU A 98 -20.87 -0.17 -13.46
C LEU A 98 -20.66 -1.26 -12.41
N TRP A 99 -19.60 -1.15 -11.62
CA TRP A 99 -19.30 -2.07 -10.53
C TRP A 99 -19.95 -1.57 -9.24
N ILE A 100 -20.85 -2.39 -8.71
CA ILE A 100 -21.56 -2.16 -7.44
C ILE A 100 -21.12 -3.22 -6.42
N SER A 101 -20.56 -2.81 -5.29
CA SER A 101 -20.27 -3.70 -4.14
C SER A 101 -21.35 -3.55 -3.05
N THR A 102 -21.52 -4.56 -2.20
CA THR A 102 -22.53 -4.58 -1.12
C THR A 102 -21.92 -5.01 0.22
N TYR A 103 -22.60 -4.70 1.34
CA TYR A 103 -22.14 -5.04 2.69
C TYR A 103 -22.28 -6.54 3.01
N PRO A 104 -21.26 -7.20 3.59
CA PRO A 104 -21.36 -8.60 4.02
C PRO A 104 -22.29 -8.80 5.25
N LYS A 105 -23.16 -9.83 5.24
CA LYS A 105 -23.83 -10.45 6.42
C LYS A 105 -24.66 -9.55 7.36
N THR A 106 -25.51 -8.66 6.84
CA THR A 106 -26.28 -7.68 7.64
C THR A 106 -27.50 -8.20 8.47
N ILE A 107 -27.38 -9.25 9.33
CA ILE A 107 -28.15 -9.48 10.62
C ILE A 107 -27.67 -10.75 11.41
N THR A 108 -27.67 -10.87 12.76
CA THR A 108 -28.79 -10.68 13.76
C THR A 108 -28.51 -9.88 15.07
N PRO A 109 -29.58 -9.45 15.80
CA PRO A 109 -29.59 -8.40 16.84
C PRO A 109 -29.09 -8.73 18.26
N GLU A 110 -28.97 -9.99 18.66
CA GLU A 110 -28.63 -10.34 20.05
C GLU A 110 -27.14 -10.10 20.37
N GLN A 111 -26.30 -10.11 19.34
CA GLN A 111 -24.84 -9.99 19.46
C GLN A 111 -24.37 -8.55 19.68
N SER A 112 -25.23 -7.55 19.42
CA SER A 112 -24.91 -6.12 19.56
C SER A 112 -25.31 -5.51 20.90
N ARG A 113 -25.93 -6.26 21.81
CA ARG A 113 -26.44 -5.74 23.10
C ARG A 113 -25.49 -5.93 24.29
N ASP A 114 -24.64 -6.96 24.30
CA ASP A 114 -24.10 -7.52 25.55
C ASP A 114 -22.62 -7.21 25.87
N ALA A 115 -22.00 -6.17 25.30
CA ALA A 115 -20.56 -5.92 25.55
C ALA A 115 -20.14 -4.45 25.72
N SER A 116 -20.75 -3.68 26.63
CA SER A 116 -20.36 -2.26 26.84
C SER A 116 -20.32 -1.63 28.26
N PRO A 117 -20.66 -2.26 29.41
CA PRO A 117 -20.58 -1.52 30.68
C PRO A 117 -19.29 -1.67 31.52
N HIS A 118 -18.37 -2.58 31.22
CA HIS A 118 -17.28 -2.93 32.16
C HIS A 118 -15.89 -2.31 31.88
N ILE A 119 -15.68 -1.68 30.72
CA ILE A 119 -14.36 -1.14 30.33
C ILE A 119 -14.18 0.33 30.76
N LEU A 120 -15.28 1.06 30.99
CA LEU A 120 -15.24 2.47 31.40
C LEU A 120 -14.84 2.70 32.87
N ARG A 121 -14.69 1.63 33.67
CA ARG A 121 -14.39 1.73 35.11
C ARG A 121 -12.93 1.47 35.48
N ILE A 122 -12.08 1.09 34.53
CA ILE A 122 -10.65 0.79 34.78
C ILE A 122 -9.73 1.97 34.38
N LEU A 123 -10.20 2.83 33.48
CA LEU A 123 -9.39 3.90 32.89
C LEU A 123 -9.35 5.20 33.72
N GLN A 124 -10.14 5.28 34.80
CA GLN A 124 -10.14 6.41 35.74
C GLN A 124 -9.01 6.32 36.79
N ASP A 125 -8.43 5.14 37.01
CA ASP A 125 -7.62 4.87 38.21
C ASP A 125 -6.10 4.91 38.01
N HIS A 126 -5.57 5.14 36.80
CA HIS A 126 -4.13 4.97 36.54
C HIS A 126 -3.48 6.19 35.88
N GLY A 127 -3.59 7.36 36.53
CA GLY A 127 -2.83 8.54 36.13
C GLY A 127 -1.34 8.24 35.95
N VAL A 128 -0.82 8.49 34.74
CA VAL A 128 0.61 8.29 34.43
C VAL A 128 1.19 9.53 33.76
N ALA A 129 2.36 9.93 34.27
CA ALA A 129 3.29 10.88 33.70
C ALA A 129 4.68 10.23 33.57
N GLY A 130 5.48 10.70 32.61
CA GLY A 130 6.92 10.41 32.50
C GLY A 130 7.34 9.86 31.13
N ALA A 131 8.02 10.68 30.32
CA ALA A 131 8.62 10.25 29.06
C ALA A 131 10.15 10.46 29.08
N VAL A 132 10.88 9.43 28.64
CA VAL A 132 12.34 9.45 28.38
C VAL A 132 12.53 9.24 26.88
N THR A 133 13.52 9.91 26.27
CA THR A 133 13.62 10.05 24.80
C THR A 133 14.78 9.27 24.18
N GLN A 134 14.52 8.64 23.01
CA GLN A 134 15.55 8.18 22.07
C GLN A 134 15.04 8.26 20.60
N CYS A 135 15.97 8.33 19.64
CA CYS A 135 15.79 8.87 18.27
C CYS A 135 15.41 7.86 17.16
N LEU A 136 14.78 8.35 16.09
CA LEU A 136 14.57 7.62 14.82
C LEU A 136 15.90 7.28 14.14
N MET A 137 15.89 6.33 13.20
CA MET A 137 17.07 5.96 12.43
C MET A 137 17.21 6.77 11.12
N PRO A 138 18.43 7.01 10.63
CA PRO A 138 18.64 7.56 9.29
C PRO A 138 18.21 6.57 8.21
N ILE A 139 17.77 7.10 7.07
CA ILE A 139 17.63 6.32 5.83
C ILE A 139 18.99 5.69 5.51
N ALA A 140 19.00 4.38 5.32
CA ALA A 140 20.22 3.67 4.96
C ALA A 140 20.36 3.58 3.45
N ASP A 141 21.60 3.61 2.98
CA ASP A 141 21.89 3.35 1.57
C ASP A 141 21.31 2.00 1.13
N TYR A 142 20.84 1.91 -0.12
CA TYR A 142 20.18 0.73 -0.66
C TYR A 142 21.07 -0.54 -0.68
N THR A 143 22.40 -0.38 -0.63
CA THR A 143 23.33 -1.51 -0.50
C THR A 143 23.42 -2.04 0.92
N ASN A 144 22.93 -1.28 1.91
CA ASN A 144 22.89 -1.73 3.29
C ASN A 144 21.82 -2.83 3.44
N PRO A 145 22.15 -4.01 3.99
CA PRO A 145 21.21 -5.11 4.13
C PRO A 145 20.03 -4.77 5.06
N THR A 146 20.17 -3.74 5.90
CA THR A 146 19.11 -3.27 6.80
C THR A 146 18.19 -2.21 6.18
N SER A 147 18.47 -1.73 4.97
CA SER A 147 17.69 -0.65 4.32
C SER A 147 16.19 -0.95 4.27
N PHE A 148 15.83 -2.15 3.81
CA PHE A 148 14.43 -2.60 3.75
C PHE A 148 13.75 -2.53 5.12
N VAL A 149 14.29 -3.19 6.14
CA VAL A 149 13.68 -3.27 7.49
C VAL A 149 13.78 -1.97 8.29
N ARG A 150 14.67 -1.05 7.92
CA ARG A 150 14.77 0.27 8.57
C ARG A 150 13.62 1.20 8.20
N ARG A 151 12.94 0.98 7.07
CA ARG A 151 11.89 1.88 6.57
C ARG A 151 10.84 2.24 7.64
N THR A 152 10.49 1.29 8.50
CA THR A 152 9.53 1.44 9.59
C THR A 152 10.04 2.24 10.79
N LEU A 153 11.32 2.59 10.82
CA LEU A 153 12.02 3.30 11.91
C LEU A 153 12.69 4.61 11.43
N THR A 154 12.37 5.07 10.21
CA THR A 154 12.89 6.33 9.64
C THR A 154 11.82 7.41 9.61
N PRO A 155 12.18 8.70 9.56
CA PRO A 155 11.22 9.79 9.37
C PRO A 155 10.77 9.96 7.90
N ALA A 156 10.88 8.93 7.06
CA ALA A 156 10.34 8.95 5.70
C ALA A 156 8.80 8.81 5.74
N LEU A 157 8.14 9.14 4.63
CA LEU A 157 6.70 8.91 4.48
C LEU A 157 6.37 7.40 4.52
N GLY A 158 5.16 7.06 4.95
CA GLY A 158 4.78 5.66 5.19
C GLY A 158 5.21 5.12 6.55
N LEU A 159 5.72 5.99 7.44
CA LEU A 159 6.04 5.63 8.83
C LEU A 159 4.79 5.03 9.50
N PRO A 160 4.87 3.80 10.06
CA PRO A 160 3.73 3.17 10.72
C PRO A 160 3.29 3.93 11.98
N LEU A 161 1.99 4.19 12.10
CA LEU A 161 1.36 4.91 13.21
C LEU A 161 0.27 4.05 13.86
N ALA A 162 0.18 4.11 15.19
CA ALA A 162 -1.04 3.76 15.90
C ALA A 162 -1.07 4.44 17.28
N ILE A 163 -2.26 4.63 17.82
CA ILE A 163 -2.41 5.04 19.22
C ILE A 163 -2.29 3.83 20.15
N ALA A 164 -1.60 4.00 21.28
CA ALA A 164 -1.35 2.92 22.23
C ALA A 164 -2.65 2.23 22.69
N GLU A 165 -3.72 2.99 22.86
CA GLU A 165 -5.04 2.49 23.27
C GLU A 165 -5.68 1.50 22.28
N ARG A 166 -5.23 1.47 21.01
CA ARG A 166 -5.78 0.58 19.96
C ARG A 166 -4.83 -0.52 19.51
N GLU A 167 -3.70 -0.71 20.20
CA GLU A 167 -2.75 -1.79 19.91
C GLU A 167 -3.44 -3.16 19.90
N ALA A 168 -4.29 -3.45 20.90
CA ALA A 168 -5.00 -4.72 21.01
C ALA A 168 -6.04 -4.97 19.89
N ALA A 169 -6.45 -3.92 19.17
CA ALA A 169 -7.42 -4.00 18.09
C ALA A 169 -6.76 -4.03 16.70
N ASP A 170 -5.42 -4.09 16.64
CA ASP A 170 -4.63 -4.00 15.41
C ASP A 170 -5.03 -2.82 14.52
N ALA A 171 -5.40 -1.69 15.14
CA ALA A 171 -5.73 -0.48 14.41
C ALA A 171 -4.46 0.29 14.11
N GLN A 172 -4.00 0.19 12.87
CA GLN A 172 -2.77 0.78 12.38
C GLN A 172 -3.03 1.63 11.13
N GLY A 173 -2.12 2.56 10.90
CA GLY A 173 -2.09 3.39 9.71
C GLY A 173 -0.68 3.87 9.43
N SER A 174 -0.58 4.85 8.53
CA SER A 174 0.68 5.37 8.05
C SER A 174 0.69 6.88 8.13
N LEU A 175 1.86 7.46 8.32
CA LEU A 175 2.08 8.88 8.16
C LEU A 175 1.97 9.24 6.67
N GLY A 176 1.13 10.22 6.37
CA GLY A 176 0.95 10.77 5.04
C GLY A 176 2.03 11.78 4.70
N PHE A 177 2.03 12.92 5.38
CA PHE A 177 3.00 13.99 5.14
C PHE A 177 3.20 14.89 6.36
N TYR A 178 4.24 15.72 6.30
CA TYR A 178 4.60 16.73 7.28
C TYR A 178 4.30 18.14 6.78
N PHE A 179 4.00 19.05 7.71
CA PHE A 179 3.94 20.49 7.44
C PHE A 179 4.46 21.31 8.63
N HIS A 180 4.84 22.55 8.35
CA HIS A 180 5.24 23.51 9.38
C HIS A 180 4.06 24.40 9.77
N GLU A 181 3.94 24.73 11.05
CA GLU A 181 3.01 25.77 11.52
C GLU A 181 3.29 27.13 10.86
N ASN A 182 4.55 27.33 10.41
CA ASN A 182 5.14 28.57 9.92
C ASN A 182 5.21 29.67 10.98
N LYS A 183 4.06 30.12 11.46
CA LYS A 183 3.95 31.18 12.46
C LYS A 183 2.93 30.82 13.53
N HIS A 184 3.20 31.22 14.75
CA HIS A 184 2.22 31.22 15.82
C HIS A 184 1.13 32.27 15.56
N LYS A 185 0.04 32.22 16.34
CA LYS A 185 -1.07 33.18 16.24
C LYS A 185 -0.66 34.64 16.49
N ASP A 186 0.44 34.86 17.20
CA ASP A 186 1.03 36.17 17.48
C ASP A 186 1.95 36.69 16.35
N GLY A 187 2.18 35.88 15.31
CA GLY A 187 2.99 36.23 14.14
C GLY A 187 4.47 35.82 14.23
N GLU A 188 4.92 35.30 15.37
CA GLU A 188 6.29 34.81 15.55
C GLU A 188 6.53 33.50 14.81
N ARG A 189 7.78 33.26 14.38
CA ARG A 189 8.12 32.03 13.65
C ARG A 189 8.05 30.82 14.56
N SER A 190 7.25 29.84 14.19
CA SER A 190 7.12 28.59 14.95
C SER A 190 8.15 27.55 14.49
N PRO A 191 8.84 26.87 15.42
CA PRO A 191 9.70 25.73 15.10
C PRO A 191 8.92 24.42 14.97
N LYS A 192 7.60 24.42 15.19
CA LYS A 192 6.78 23.21 15.23
C LYS A 192 6.63 22.58 13.85
N VAL A 193 6.68 21.26 13.86
CA VAL A 193 6.41 20.40 12.70
C VAL A 193 5.29 19.46 13.09
N PHE A 194 4.33 19.31 12.19
CA PHE A 194 3.20 18.43 12.35
C PHE A 194 3.26 17.31 11.32
N GLY A 195 2.77 16.13 11.68
CA GLY A 195 2.44 15.04 10.77
C GLY A 195 0.95 14.98 10.51
N VAL A 196 0.55 14.43 9.37
CA VAL A 196 -0.83 14.19 8.95
C VAL A 196 -1.05 12.69 8.72
N SER A 197 -2.19 12.18 9.17
CA SER A 197 -2.67 10.82 8.89
C SER A 197 -4.21 10.81 8.94
N CYS A 198 -4.85 9.67 8.70
CA CYS A 198 -6.30 9.55 8.82
C CYS A 198 -6.77 9.73 10.27
N SER A 199 -7.95 10.32 10.46
CA SER A 199 -8.53 10.50 11.79
C SER A 199 -8.76 9.14 12.45
N HIS A 200 -9.31 8.17 11.72
CA HIS A 200 -9.53 6.82 12.26
C HIS A 200 -8.25 6.07 12.67
N VAL A 201 -7.06 6.51 12.22
CA VAL A 201 -5.77 5.96 12.64
C VAL A 201 -5.35 6.56 13.99
N LEU A 202 -5.58 7.86 14.16
CA LEU A 202 -5.14 8.61 15.34
C LEU A 202 -6.15 8.58 16.50
N ARG A 203 -7.33 7.96 16.35
CA ARG A 203 -8.35 7.84 17.41
C ARG A 203 -9.35 6.71 17.19
N ALA A 204 -9.95 6.24 18.28
CA ALA A 204 -10.98 5.20 18.26
C ALA A 204 -12.39 5.74 17.94
N ASN A 205 -12.84 6.78 18.67
CA ASN A 205 -14.14 7.40 18.42
C ASN A 205 -13.97 8.52 17.39
N THR A 206 -14.46 8.37 16.17
CA THR A 206 -14.33 9.35 15.07
C THR A 206 -15.51 10.32 14.94
N THR A 207 -16.52 10.21 15.80
CA THR A 207 -17.82 10.92 15.66
C THR A 207 -17.86 12.30 16.33
N VAL A 208 -16.90 12.60 17.21
CA VAL A 208 -16.82 13.86 17.97
C VAL A 208 -15.56 14.63 17.58
N ASN A 209 -15.46 15.92 17.86
CA ASN A 209 -14.19 16.64 17.76
C ASN A 209 -13.35 16.30 19.01
N TYR A 210 -12.06 16.02 18.86
CA TYR A 210 -11.19 15.61 19.97
C TYR A 210 -10.03 16.59 20.23
N GLN A 211 -9.56 16.65 21.48
CA GLN A 211 -8.35 17.36 21.92
C GLN A 211 -7.47 16.50 22.85
N PHE A 212 -6.21 16.29 22.43
CA PHE A 212 -5.00 15.77 23.13
C PHE A 212 -4.90 14.32 23.72
N PRO A 213 -4.29 13.35 22.99
CA PRO A 213 -3.56 12.22 23.58
C PRO A 213 -2.13 12.06 22.98
N GLY A 214 -1.30 11.17 23.54
CA GLY A 214 0.01 10.80 22.96
C GLY A 214 -0.10 9.87 21.74
N LEU A 215 0.89 9.89 20.84
CA LEU A 215 0.96 9.08 19.61
C LEU A 215 2.25 8.23 19.56
N HIS A 216 2.13 6.95 19.24
CA HIS A 216 3.25 6.00 19.25
C HIS A 216 3.50 5.39 17.86
N MET A 217 4.74 4.95 17.61
CA MET A 217 5.05 4.04 16.49
C MET A 217 4.74 2.60 16.89
N LEU A 218 3.92 1.91 16.10
CA LEU A 218 3.64 0.48 16.26
C LEU A 218 3.97 -0.26 14.95
N ARG A 219 4.01 -1.61 14.96
CA ARG A 219 4.68 -2.54 13.99
C ARG A 219 6.14 -2.93 14.27
N PHE A 220 6.65 -2.62 15.45
CA PHE A 220 7.99 -3.07 15.85
C PHE A 220 8.11 -4.61 15.82
N GLN A 221 7.09 -5.33 16.32
CA GLN A 221 7.12 -6.78 16.38
C GLN A 221 7.13 -7.43 14.99
N GLU A 222 6.38 -6.88 14.04
CA GLU A 222 6.41 -7.30 12.63
C GLU A 222 7.76 -7.00 11.98
N THR A 223 8.33 -5.81 12.25
CA THR A 223 9.69 -5.46 11.81
C THR A 223 10.70 -6.48 12.34
N ILE A 224 10.59 -6.88 13.61
CA ILE A 224 11.44 -7.91 14.21
C ILE A 224 11.26 -9.27 13.52
N THR A 225 10.03 -9.65 13.18
CA THR A 225 9.73 -10.87 12.41
C THR A 225 10.34 -10.81 11.00
N GLU A 226 10.20 -9.69 10.28
CA GLU A 226 10.83 -9.47 8.98
C GLU A 226 12.36 -9.57 9.05
N VAL A 227 12.99 -8.95 10.06
CA VAL A 227 14.43 -9.02 10.27
C VAL A 227 14.89 -10.46 10.53
N LYS A 228 14.17 -11.21 11.37
CA LYS A 228 14.49 -12.63 11.64
C LYS A 228 14.41 -13.47 10.39
N LYS A 229 13.37 -13.28 9.57
CA LYS A 229 13.21 -13.96 8.28
C LYS A 229 14.37 -13.64 7.34
N LEU A 230 14.78 -12.38 7.22
CA LEU A 230 15.95 -12.02 6.41
C LEU A 230 17.25 -12.66 6.93
N ILE A 231 17.43 -12.77 8.25
CA ILE A 231 18.60 -13.47 8.82
C ILE A 231 18.59 -14.95 8.44
N GLU A 232 17.44 -15.60 8.47
CA GLU A 232 17.25 -16.99 8.07
C GLU A 232 17.54 -17.18 6.57
N GLU A 233 16.95 -16.35 5.71
CA GLU A 233 17.22 -16.35 4.26
C GLU A 233 18.72 -16.19 3.97
N LYS A 234 19.43 -15.31 4.68
CA LYS A 234 20.89 -15.15 4.53
C LYS A 234 21.68 -16.36 5.03
N ALA A 235 21.20 -17.07 6.05
CA ALA A 235 21.82 -18.29 6.53
C ALA A 235 21.64 -19.45 5.54
N GLU A 236 20.46 -19.58 4.94
CA GLU A 236 20.17 -20.55 3.89
C GLU A 236 21.02 -20.28 2.64
N GLU A 237 21.06 -19.02 2.17
CA GLU A 237 21.89 -18.60 1.04
C GLU A 237 23.38 -18.89 1.28
N ALA A 238 23.90 -18.60 2.49
CA ALA A 238 25.28 -18.90 2.85
C ALA A 238 25.58 -20.42 2.86
N THR A 239 24.60 -21.23 3.25
CA THR A 239 24.73 -22.70 3.25
C THR A 239 24.81 -23.22 1.82
N GLY A 240 23.88 -22.81 0.94
CA GLY A 240 23.90 -23.19 -0.47
C GLY A 240 25.18 -22.77 -1.19
N LEU A 241 25.66 -21.54 -0.96
CA LEU A 241 26.93 -21.07 -1.53
C LEU A 241 28.13 -21.89 -1.04
N ALA A 242 28.14 -22.34 0.22
CA ALA A 242 29.22 -23.17 0.77
C ALA A 242 29.22 -24.59 0.17
N GLU A 243 28.04 -25.17 -0.04
CA GLU A 243 27.88 -26.44 -0.74
C GLU A 243 28.33 -26.34 -2.20
N ASP A 244 27.97 -25.26 -2.89
CA ASP A 244 28.38 -24.99 -4.28
C ASP A 244 29.90 -24.85 -4.40
N ILE A 245 30.55 -24.17 -3.45
CA ILE A 245 32.02 -24.07 -3.37
C ILE A 245 32.63 -25.46 -3.18
N SER A 246 32.12 -26.23 -2.22
CA SER A 246 32.63 -27.58 -1.94
C SER A 246 32.50 -28.50 -3.16
N ARG A 247 31.36 -28.45 -3.84
CA ARG A 247 31.10 -29.21 -5.08
C ARG A 247 32.05 -28.80 -6.20
N SER A 248 32.29 -27.50 -6.37
CA SER A 248 33.18 -26.97 -7.40
C SER A 248 34.65 -27.30 -7.12
N GLU A 249 35.06 -27.38 -5.85
CA GLU A 249 36.41 -27.79 -5.45
C GLU A 249 36.66 -29.29 -5.63
N MET A 250 35.61 -30.12 -5.58
CA MET A 250 35.67 -31.56 -5.82
C MET A 250 35.62 -31.94 -7.30
N GLN A 251 35.23 -31.04 -8.20
CA GLN A 251 35.21 -31.30 -9.63
C GLN A 251 36.65 -31.37 -10.19
N VAL A 252 36.90 -32.35 -11.06
CA VAL A 252 38.17 -32.46 -11.78
C VAL A 252 38.33 -31.25 -12.69
N THR A 253 39.48 -30.60 -12.63
CA THR A 253 39.81 -29.44 -13.48
C THR A 253 39.55 -29.78 -14.95
N ASN A 254 38.76 -28.95 -15.64
CA ASN A 254 38.59 -29.09 -17.08
C ASN A 254 39.95 -29.01 -17.79
N GLU A 255 40.18 -29.92 -18.73
CA GLU A 255 41.42 -29.95 -19.53
C GLU A 255 41.45 -28.81 -20.56
N ASP A 256 40.27 -28.30 -20.93
CA ASP A 256 40.10 -27.12 -21.76
C ASP A 256 40.45 -25.84 -20.96
N GLU A 257 41.39 -25.05 -21.48
CA GLU A 257 41.90 -23.85 -20.80
C GLU A 257 40.83 -22.76 -20.61
N GLU A 258 39.90 -22.60 -21.55
CA GLU A 258 38.84 -21.60 -21.48
C GLU A 258 37.81 -21.99 -20.41
N LEU A 259 37.41 -23.26 -20.39
CA LEU A 259 36.51 -23.80 -19.37
C LEU A 259 37.16 -23.77 -17.97
N ALA A 260 38.44 -24.13 -17.85
CA ALA A 260 39.15 -24.06 -16.59
C ALA A 260 39.30 -22.63 -16.06
N ALA A 261 39.46 -21.63 -16.95
CA ALA A 261 39.47 -20.23 -16.57
C ALA A 261 38.07 -19.75 -16.14
N ALA A 262 37.01 -20.19 -16.82
CA ALA A 262 35.63 -19.89 -16.46
C ALA A 262 35.26 -20.47 -15.08
N ASP A 263 35.64 -21.71 -14.79
CA ASP A 263 35.40 -22.36 -13.48
C ASP A 263 36.10 -21.62 -12.34
N LYS A 264 37.38 -21.26 -12.53
CA LYS A 264 38.13 -20.46 -11.55
C LYS A 264 37.46 -19.10 -11.30
N ARG A 265 36.95 -18.46 -12.36
CA ARG A 265 36.22 -17.19 -12.24
C ARG A 265 34.90 -17.39 -11.49
N GLY A 266 34.13 -18.42 -11.82
CA GLY A 266 32.89 -18.79 -11.14
C GLY A 266 33.12 -19.02 -9.65
N LEU A 267 34.10 -19.86 -9.29
CA LEU A 267 34.46 -20.13 -7.90
C LEU A 267 34.86 -18.86 -7.14
N LYS A 268 35.60 -17.94 -7.77
CA LYS A 268 35.95 -16.64 -7.17
C LYS A 268 34.72 -15.78 -6.89
N ILE A 269 33.75 -15.74 -7.81
CA ILE A 269 32.49 -15.02 -7.65
C ILE A 269 31.68 -15.63 -6.50
N THR A 270 31.50 -16.94 -6.47
CA THR A 270 30.75 -17.66 -5.43
C THR A 270 31.37 -17.45 -4.04
N ARG A 271 32.70 -17.53 -3.92
CA ARG A 271 33.41 -17.22 -2.67
C ARG A 271 33.19 -15.78 -2.22
N SER A 272 33.23 -14.82 -3.15
CA SER A 272 32.98 -13.41 -2.83
C SER A 272 31.54 -13.17 -2.40
N ALA A 273 30.57 -13.85 -3.03
CA ALA A 273 29.17 -13.82 -2.63
C ALA A 273 28.96 -14.40 -1.22
N LEU A 274 29.62 -15.53 -0.88
CA LEU A 274 29.54 -16.12 0.46
C LEU A 274 30.04 -15.18 1.55
N VAL A 275 31.16 -14.48 1.30
CA VAL A 275 31.69 -13.47 2.25
C VAL A 275 30.65 -12.38 2.45
N ARG A 276 30.11 -11.81 1.37
CA ARG A 276 29.10 -10.76 1.43
C ARG A 276 27.83 -11.19 2.18
N VAL A 277 27.27 -12.36 1.87
CA VAL A 277 26.05 -12.86 2.51
C VAL A 277 26.24 -13.07 4.00
N ARG A 278 27.42 -13.57 4.43
CA ARG A 278 27.76 -13.70 5.85
C ARG A 278 27.89 -12.35 6.54
N GLU A 279 28.54 -11.38 5.90
CA GLU A 279 28.64 -10.01 6.40
C GLU A 279 27.24 -9.38 6.54
N ASP A 280 26.38 -9.51 5.53
CA ASP A 280 25.01 -9.01 5.53
C ASP A 280 24.20 -9.62 6.68
N GLY A 281 24.29 -10.94 6.87
CA GLY A 281 23.66 -11.65 8.00
C GLY A 281 24.15 -11.15 9.36
N SER A 282 25.45 -10.88 9.53
CA SER A 282 26.00 -10.30 10.75
C SER A 282 25.57 -8.85 10.99
N ILE A 283 25.40 -8.04 9.93
CA ILE A 283 24.85 -6.69 10.04
C ILE A 283 23.38 -6.75 10.50
N LEU A 284 22.58 -7.64 9.91
CA LEU A 284 21.17 -7.85 10.28
C LEU A 284 21.02 -8.32 11.74
N LYS A 285 21.86 -9.24 12.22
CA LYS A 285 21.87 -9.69 13.63
C LYS A 285 22.16 -8.55 14.60
N ARG A 286 23.20 -7.74 14.33
CA ARG A 286 23.51 -6.56 15.14
C ARG A 286 22.37 -5.54 15.12
N PHE A 287 21.74 -5.35 13.96
CA PHE A 287 20.57 -4.49 13.83
C PHE A 287 19.39 -5.00 14.68
N LEU A 288 19.13 -6.31 14.67
CA LEU A 288 18.09 -6.94 15.48
C LEU A 288 18.32 -6.71 16.98
N GLU A 289 19.54 -6.97 17.46
CA GLU A 289 19.92 -6.78 18.87
C GLU A 289 19.75 -5.32 19.28
N HIS A 290 20.34 -4.40 18.50
CA HIS A 290 20.26 -2.97 18.76
C HIS A 290 18.82 -2.45 18.75
N SER A 291 18.00 -2.89 17.79
CA SER A 291 16.61 -2.45 17.68
C SER A 291 15.76 -3.01 18.82
N SER A 292 15.98 -4.28 19.20
CA SER A 292 15.29 -4.91 20.33
C SER A 292 15.57 -4.19 21.65
N ILE A 293 16.80 -3.74 21.87
CA ILE A 293 17.15 -2.97 23.07
C ILE A 293 16.47 -1.59 23.06
N LYS A 294 16.40 -0.93 21.91
CA LYS A 294 15.95 0.47 21.81
C LYS A 294 14.45 0.66 21.67
N PHE A 295 13.74 -0.27 21.02
CA PHE A 295 12.36 -0.06 20.59
C PHE A 295 11.39 -1.14 21.10
N SER A 296 11.84 -2.09 21.93
CA SER A 296 10.95 -3.08 22.54
C SER A 296 9.92 -2.44 23.47
N ASP A 297 10.29 -1.37 24.17
CA ASP A 297 9.37 -0.60 25.01
C ASP A 297 8.47 0.30 24.14
N ILE A 298 7.15 0.22 24.35
CA ILE A 298 6.16 1.08 23.67
C ILE A 298 6.29 2.56 24.05
N THR A 299 6.72 2.85 25.26
CA THR A 299 6.95 4.24 25.72
C THR A 299 8.14 4.87 25.00
N ALA A 300 9.13 4.05 24.62
CA ALA A 300 10.27 4.49 23.80
C ALA A 300 9.86 4.80 22.34
N ARG A 301 8.65 4.42 21.92
CA ARG A 301 8.12 4.60 20.56
C ARG A 301 7.19 5.82 20.40
N ASP A 302 6.98 6.63 21.44
CA ASP A 302 6.21 7.89 21.36
C ASP A 302 6.85 8.89 20.37
N ILE A 303 6.13 9.31 19.34
CA ILE A 303 6.62 10.22 18.29
C ILE A 303 6.00 11.60 18.36
N GLY A 304 5.05 11.85 19.26
CA GLY A 304 4.31 13.10 19.28
C GLY A 304 2.96 12.99 19.97
N HIS A 305 2.11 13.99 19.76
CA HIS A 305 0.76 14.00 20.32
C HIS A 305 -0.22 14.58 19.31
N VAL A 306 -1.45 14.07 19.30
CA VAL A 306 -2.49 14.54 18.36
C VAL A 306 -2.86 15.98 18.73
N ASP A 307 -2.72 16.88 17.77
CA ASP A 307 -3.01 18.31 17.91
C ASP A 307 -4.45 18.61 17.46
N PHE A 308 -4.85 18.04 16.32
CA PHE A 308 -6.14 18.31 15.70
C PHE A 308 -6.74 17.06 15.07
N ALA A 309 -7.95 16.70 15.48
CA ALA A 309 -8.70 15.58 14.90
C ALA A 309 -10.20 15.93 14.82
N PRO A 310 -10.67 16.52 13.71
CA PRO A 310 -12.09 16.79 13.53
C PRO A 310 -12.88 15.49 13.42
N LYS A 311 -14.19 15.57 13.65
CA LYS A 311 -15.09 14.45 13.34
C LYS A 311 -15.01 14.10 11.84
N ILE A 312 -15.06 12.81 11.54
CA ILE A 312 -15.20 12.34 10.15
C ILE A 312 -16.54 12.84 9.62
N SER A 313 -16.52 13.35 8.38
CA SER A 313 -17.71 13.93 7.75
C SER A 313 -17.54 13.93 6.24
N VAL A 314 -18.64 13.66 5.53
CA VAL A 314 -18.73 13.65 4.06
C VAL A 314 -19.56 14.84 3.54
N THR A 315 -19.86 15.79 4.43
CA THR A 315 -20.72 16.96 4.20
C THR A 315 -19.99 18.26 4.52
N VAL A 316 -18.67 18.26 4.29
CA VAL A 316 -17.82 19.42 4.57
C VAL A 316 -18.02 20.53 3.53
N ASP A 317 -18.30 20.15 2.30
CA ASP A 317 -18.60 21.04 1.17
C ASP A 317 -19.55 20.35 0.16
N GLU A 318 -19.82 21.04 -0.95
CA GLU A 318 -20.67 20.56 -2.05
C GLU A 318 -20.02 19.42 -2.86
N LEU A 319 -18.73 19.13 -2.64
CA LEU A 319 -18.00 18.09 -3.36
C LEU A 319 -18.09 16.73 -2.67
N HIS A 320 -18.54 16.71 -1.41
CA HIS A 320 -18.79 15.48 -0.65
C HIS A 320 -17.56 14.58 -0.47
N TYR A 321 -16.34 15.12 -0.56
CA TYR A 321 -15.14 14.36 -0.21
C TYR A 321 -15.14 14.01 1.28
N THR A 322 -14.69 12.79 1.58
CA THR A 322 -14.54 12.33 2.96
C THR A 322 -13.48 13.15 3.69
N ARG A 323 -13.86 13.90 4.71
CA ARG A 323 -12.90 14.51 5.64
C ARG A 323 -12.52 13.51 6.72
N ASP A 324 -11.49 12.73 6.44
CA ASP A 324 -10.89 11.78 7.38
C ASP A 324 -9.40 12.02 7.52
N PHE A 325 -9.04 13.13 8.17
CA PHE A 325 -7.66 13.46 8.50
C PHE A 325 -7.55 13.97 9.93
N ALA A 326 -6.36 13.83 10.49
CA ALA A 326 -5.95 14.40 11.76
C ALA A 326 -4.47 14.74 11.71
N THR A 327 -4.04 15.64 12.61
CA THR A 327 -2.67 16.12 12.69
C THR A 327 -2.10 15.91 14.09
N PHE A 328 -0.79 15.74 14.17
CA PHE A 328 -0.07 15.54 15.43
C PHE A 328 1.24 16.31 15.43
N GLU A 329 1.59 16.94 16.57
CA GLU A 329 2.86 17.64 16.73
C GLU A 329 3.98 16.62 16.93
N LEU A 330 5.06 16.73 16.15
CA LEU A 330 6.22 15.84 16.25
C LEU A 330 7.03 16.12 17.50
N ASN A 331 7.57 15.07 18.12
CA ASN A 331 8.61 15.21 19.14
C ASN A 331 9.94 15.63 18.47
N PRO A 332 10.39 16.89 18.64
CA PRO A 332 11.55 17.41 17.90
C PRO A 332 12.84 16.65 18.24
N ALA A 333 12.97 16.10 19.46
CA ALA A 333 14.16 15.37 19.87
C ALA A 333 14.34 14.06 19.07
N LYS A 334 13.25 13.45 18.60
CA LYS A 334 13.30 12.19 17.85
C LYS A 334 13.53 12.38 16.35
N PHE A 335 12.98 13.45 15.79
CA PHE A 335 13.03 13.71 14.35
C PHE A 335 14.24 14.53 13.94
N ARG A 336 14.62 15.59 14.68
CA ARG A 336 15.67 16.55 14.27
C ARG A 336 16.97 15.92 13.74
N PRO A 337 17.52 14.83 14.32
CA PRO A 337 18.78 14.26 13.83
C PRO A 337 18.70 13.68 12.41
N ASN A 338 17.53 13.18 12.00
CA ASN A 338 17.37 12.41 10.76
C ASN A 338 16.24 12.93 9.86
N PHE A 339 15.61 14.06 10.20
CA PHE A 339 14.45 14.59 9.49
C PHE A 339 14.86 15.17 8.13
N LEU A 340 14.28 14.63 7.06
CA LEU A 340 14.51 15.06 5.68
C LEU A 340 13.29 15.79 5.07
N GLY A 341 12.19 15.91 5.82
CA GLY A 341 10.91 16.44 5.34
C GLY A 341 10.09 15.38 4.60
N ASN A 342 9.24 15.84 3.67
CA ASN A 342 8.38 14.97 2.86
C ASN A 342 9.19 14.24 1.80
N VAL A 343 9.75 13.11 2.20
CA VAL A 343 10.63 12.27 1.38
C VAL A 343 10.13 10.84 1.39
N ILE A 344 10.00 10.27 0.20
CA ILE A 344 9.61 8.88 -0.04
C ILE A 344 10.89 8.06 -0.19
N ASP A 345 11.02 6.98 0.57
CA ASP A 345 12.10 6.00 0.42
C ASP A 345 11.58 4.77 -0.33
N PHE A 346 12.05 4.53 -1.56
CA PHE A 346 11.66 3.36 -2.35
C PHE A 346 12.36 2.05 -1.92
N GLY A 347 13.26 2.12 -0.94
CA GLY A 347 14.09 1.01 -0.51
C GLY A 347 14.88 0.39 -1.67
N ASN A 348 15.00 -0.93 -1.67
CA ASN A 348 15.78 -1.68 -2.65
C ASN A 348 14.94 -2.57 -3.61
N LYS A 349 13.60 -2.50 -3.54
CA LYS A 349 12.68 -3.36 -4.31
C LYS A 349 12.83 -3.21 -5.82
N TRP A 350 13.02 -1.97 -6.29
CA TRP A 350 13.19 -1.66 -7.71
C TRP A 350 14.46 -0.83 -7.94
N SER A 351 15.06 -0.99 -9.12
CA SER A 351 16.11 -0.06 -9.57
C SER A 351 15.48 1.19 -10.15
N THR A 352 16.21 2.31 -10.13
CA THR A 352 15.81 3.57 -10.77
C THR A 352 15.39 3.37 -12.22
N TYR A 353 16.11 2.52 -12.97
CA TYR A 353 15.73 2.15 -14.34
C TYR A 353 14.36 1.47 -14.41
N LYS A 354 14.09 0.49 -13.53
CA LYS A 354 12.78 -0.19 -13.49
C LYS A 354 11.66 0.76 -13.05
N LEU A 355 11.92 1.68 -12.12
CA LEU A 355 10.96 2.70 -11.69
C LEU A 355 10.59 3.63 -12.85
N ASN A 356 11.58 4.18 -13.55
CA ASN A 356 11.34 5.02 -14.73
C ASN A 356 10.50 4.27 -15.78
N LYS A 357 10.86 3.03 -16.11
CA LYS A 357 10.09 2.21 -17.08
C LYS A 357 8.65 1.92 -16.64
N LYS A 358 8.39 1.91 -15.33
CA LYS A 358 7.05 1.60 -14.80
C LYS A 358 6.14 2.81 -14.73
N PHE A 359 6.68 3.98 -14.39
CA PHE A 359 5.93 5.24 -14.30
C PHE A 359 5.79 5.96 -15.65
N TRP A 360 6.71 5.73 -16.58
CA TRP A 360 6.70 6.35 -17.90
C TRP A 360 6.41 5.29 -18.95
N LEU A 361 5.14 5.23 -19.41
CA LEU A 361 4.68 4.24 -20.40
C LEU A 361 5.27 4.50 -21.81
N SER A 362 5.65 5.74 -22.11
CA SER A 362 6.46 6.07 -23.29
C SER A 362 7.95 6.17 -22.92
N ASP A 363 8.85 5.96 -23.88
CA ASP A 363 10.30 6.15 -23.68
C ASP A 363 10.68 7.59 -23.27
N PHE A 364 9.71 8.51 -23.26
CA PHE A 364 9.83 9.87 -22.78
C PHE A 364 8.95 10.11 -21.53
N SER A 365 9.55 10.63 -20.46
CA SER A 365 8.79 11.27 -19.39
C SER A 365 8.20 12.58 -19.94
N PRO A 366 6.87 12.80 -19.89
CA PRO A 366 6.26 14.04 -20.37
C PRO A 366 6.84 15.29 -19.69
N THR A 367 7.32 15.13 -18.45
CA THR A 367 7.93 16.20 -17.63
C THR A 367 9.46 16.23 -17.70
N GLY A 368 10.08 15.29 -18.43
CA GLY A 368 11.53 15.08 -18.42
C GLY A 368 12.07 14.59 -17.06
N PHE A 369 11.20 14.15 -16.16
CA PHE A 369 11.59 13.71 -14.82
C PHE A 369 12.18 12.30 -14.84
N THR A 370 13.31 12.15 -14.16
CA THR A 370 13.91 10.84 -13.88
C THR A 370 14.00 10.62 -12.39
N PHE A 371 13.66 9.41 -11.93
CA PHE A 371 13.84 9.05 -10.54
C PHE A 371 15.29 9.27 -10.07
N PRO A 372 15.51 9.80 -8.86
CA PRO A 372 16.86 10.01 -8.34
C PRO A 372 17.64 8.71 -8.20
N PHE A 373 18.97 8.78 -8.39
CA PHE A 373 19.86 7.63 -8.20
C PHE A 373 20.12 7.32 -6.73
N ASP A 374 20.16 8.36 -5.89
CA ASP A 374 20.27 8.25 -4.44
C ASP A 374 18.99 7.67 -3.81
N ARG A 375 17.87 7.71 -4.54
CA ARG A 375 16.53 7.10 -4.32
C ARG A 375 15.49 7.92 -3.55
N PRO A 376 15.78 8.72 -2.51
CA PRO A 376 14.74 9.47 -1.85
C PRO A 376 14.06 10.45 -2.81
N LEU A 377 12.74 10.34 -2.98
CA LEU A 377 11.95 11.29 -3.78
C LEU A 377 11.35 12.34 -2.86
N LYS A 378 11.73 13.60 -3.06
CA LYS A 378 11.11 14.72 -2.35
C LYS A 378 9.75 15.06 -2.97
N VAL A 379 8.73 15.19 -2.13
CA VAL A 379 7.40 15.68 -2.53
C VAL A 379 7.50 17.17 -2.87
N LYS A 380 6.93 17.56 -4.02
CA LYS A 380 7.09 18.90 -4.61
C LYS A 380 5.84 19.78 -4.52
N GLY A 381 4.68 19.21 -4.22
CA GLY A 381 3.41 19.93 -4.18
C GLY A 381 2.24 18.98 -4.37
N ALA A 382 1.04 19.52 -4.53
CA ALA A 382 -0.17 18.74 -4.84
C ALA A 382 -0.52 18.88 -6.33
N ILE A 383 -1.18 17.86 -6.88
CA ILE A 383 -1.84 17.95 -8.17
C ILE A 383 -3.08 18.82 -8.03
N THR A 384 -3.33 19.68 -9.03
CA THR A 384 -4.52 20.51 -9.03
C THR A 384 -5.73 19.69 -9.45
N ARG A 385 -6.92 20.12 -9.05
CA ARG A 385 -8.16 19.42 -9.40
C ARG A 385 -8.35 19.32 -10.92
N GLU A 386 -7.98 20.36 -11.66
CA GLU A 386 -8.09 20.38 -13.12
C GLU A 386 -7.23 19.29 -13.76
N LEU A 387 -6.05 19.04 -13.19
CA LEU A 387 -5.12 18.03 -13.69
C LEU A 387 -5.51 16.63 -13.21
N LEU A 388 -6.16 16.48 -12.05
CA LEU A 388 -6.80 15.21 -11.66
C LEU A 388 -7.95 14.86 -12.62
N ALA A 389 -8.79 15.84 -12.95
CA ALA A 389 -9.90 15.63 -13.89
C ALA A 389 -9.42 15.35 -15.32
N SER A 390 -8.25 15.86 -15.71
CA SER A 390 -7.66 15.65 -17.02
C SER A 390 -6.15 15.39 -16.92
N PRO A 391 -5.73 14.15 -16.64
CA PRO A 391 -4.32 13.79 -16.56
C PRO A 391 -3.55 14.11 -17.86
N ASP A 392 -2.27 14.47 -17.72
CA ASP A 392 -1.37 14.81 -18.83
C ASP A 392 -0.51 13.62 -19.33
N CYS A 393 -0.68 12.45 -18.71
CA CYS A 393 -0.09 11.19 -19.14
C CYS A 393 -1.17 10.30 -19.75
N PHE A 394 -0.78 9.36 -20.61
CA PHE A 394 -1.71 8.52 -21.36
C PHE A 394 -1.31 7.05 -21.27
N ASP A 395 -2.30 6.16 -21.28
CA ASP A 395 -2.09 4.71 -21.35
C ASP A 395 -1.76 4.24 -22.79
N ASP A 396 -1.54 2.93 -22.96
CA ASP A 396 -1.27 2.32 -24.27
C ASP A 396 -2.42 2.53 -25.29
N ASN A 397 -3.63 2.88 -24.82
CA ASN A 397 -4.81 3.14 -25.63
C ASN A 397 -4.99 4.63 -25.94
N GLY A 398 -4.15 5.51 -25.38
CA GLY A 398 -4.29 6.96 -25.50
C GLY A 398 -5.33 7.57 -24.55
N ASP A 399 -5.81 6.82 -23.55
CA ASP A 399 -6.69 7.33 -22.51
C ASP A 399 -5.84 8.07 -21.45
N PRO A 400 -6.24 9.27 -20.97
CA PRO A 400 -5.52 9.99 -19.91
C PRO A 400 -5.34 9.10 -18.68
N MET A 401 -4.27 9.21 -17.90
CA MET A 401 -4.14 8.54 -16.60
C MET A 401 -2.92 9.02 -15.82
N PHE A 402 -2.83 8.72 -14.53
CA PHE A 402 -1.58 8.80 -13.76
C PHE A 402 -1.15 7.43 -13.25
N ILE A 403 0.13 7.11 -13.40
CA ILE A 403 0.74 6.06 -12.58
C ILE A 403 1.04 6.69 -11.22
N VAL A 404 0.39 6.17 -10.19
CA VAL A 404 0.56 6.63 -8.81
C VAL A 404 1.32 5.60 -7.98
N GLY A 405 2.08 6.08 -7.01
CA GLY A 405 2.78 5.28 -6.02
C GLY A 405 2.26 5.57 -4.62
N LYS A 406 2.48 4.60 -3.73
CA LYS A 406 2.25 4.71 -2.28
C LYS A 406 3.30 3.86 -1.55
N GLU A 407 3.71 4.31 -0.37
CA GLU A 407 4.55 3.57 0.58
C GLU A 407 3.67 3.39 1.80
N GLY A 408 2.98 2.26 1.84
CA GLY A 408 2.11 1.91 2.94
C GLY A 408 2.85 1.17 4.03
N SER A 409 2.39 1.30 5.28
CA SER A 409 2.98 0.51 6.35
C SER A 409 2.82 -1.00 6.05
N ALA A 410 1.62 -1.47 5.71
CA ALA A 410 1.35 -2.89 5.52
C ALA A 410 1.89 -3.42 4.19
N THR A 411 1.69 -2.67 3.09
CA THR A 411 2.06 -3.14 1.75
C THR A 411 3.46 -2.73 1.28
N GLY A 412 4.11 -1.78 1.98
CA GLY A 412 5.32 -1.11 1.52
C GLY A 412 5.06 -0.36 0.21
N PHE A 413 6.08 -0.31 -0.66
CA PHE A 413 5.94 0.34 -1.96
C PHE A 413 5.00 -0.42 -2.92
N THR A 414 3.88 0.22 -3.25
CA THR A 414 2.90 -0.21 -4.26
C THR A 414 2.69 0.85 -5.34
N MET A 415 2.19 0.41 -6.50
CA MET A 415 1.86 1.28 -7.63
C MET A 415 0.43 0.97 -8.09
N GLY A 416 -0.23 1.97 -8.64
CA GLY A 416 -1.57 1.87 -9.17
C GLY A 416 -1.82 2.83 -10.34
N HIS A 417 -2.97 2.67 -10.96
CA HIS A 417 -3.47 3.53 -12.02
C HIS A 417 -4.57 4.42 -11.45
N TYR A 418 -4.35 5.73 -11.50
CA TYR A 418 -5.42 6.70 -11.33
C TYR A 418 -5.98 7.06 -12.69
N CYS A 419 -7.27 6.85 -12.88
CA CYS A 419 -7.94 7.00 -14.17
C CYS A 419 -9.16 7.94 -14.09
N GLY A 420 -9.02 9.05 -13.36
CA GLY A 420 -9.89 10.23 -13.48
C GLY A 420 -11.33 10.13 -12.97
N LEU A 421 -11.79 8.96 -12.53
CA LEU A 421 -13.13 8.82 -11.96
C LEU A 421 -13.12 8.81 -10.44
N GLU A 422 -14.05 9.60 -9.92
CA GLU A 422 -14.52 9.56 -8.56
C GLU A 422 -15.30 8.25 -8.30
N ALA A 423 -14.96 7.56 -7.22
CA ALA A 423 -15.74 6.48 -6.65
C ALA A 423 -16.76 7.06 -5.67
N TYR A 424 -17.99 6.53 -5.69
CA TYR A 424 -19.02 6.89 -4.72
C TYR A 424 -19.13 5.79 -3.67
N ILE A 425 -18.82 6.13 -2.44
CA ILE A 425 -18.90 5.21 -1.29
C ILE A 425 -20.14 5.58 -0.49
N CYS A 426 -20.99 4.60 -0.21
CA CYS A 426 -22.21 4.85 0.56
C CYS A 426 -22.11 4.15 1.90
N ALA A 427 -22.05 4.91 2.98
CA ALA A 427 -22.07 4.39 4.35
C ALA A 427 -23.39 3.65 4.62
N GLU A 428 -23.40 2.75 5.60
CA GLU A 428 -24.61 2.01 5.99
C GLU A 428 -25.76 2.93 6.44
N SER A 429 -25.42 4.14 6.93
CA SER A 429 -26.34 5.23 7.25
C SER A 429 -27.04 5.85 6.04
N GLY A 430 -26.58 5.56 4.82
CA GLY A 430 -27.05 6.14 3.56
C GLY A 430 -26.33 7.43 3.15
N GLU A 431 -25.32 7.86 3.89
CA GLU A 431 -24.47 9.00 3.51
C GLU A 431 -23.51 8.58 2.40
N GLU A 432 -23.50 9.33 1.29
CA GLU A 432 -22.60 9.11 0.15
C GLU A 432 -21.39 10.04 0.26
N SER A 433 -20.20 9.48 0.11
CA SER A 433 -18.95 10.22 -0.10
C SER A 433 -18.40 10.00 -1.49
N VAL A 434 -17.60 10.97 -1.90
CA VAL A 434 -16.83 10.95 -3.13
C VAL A 434 -15.37 10.68 -2.78
N GLU A 435 -14.74 9.74 -3.47
CA GLU A 435 -13.35 9.34 -3.26
C GLU A 435 -12.60 9.17 -4.59
N VAL A 436 -11.27 9.22 -4.56
CA VAL A 436 -10.45 8.97 -5.74
C VAL A 436 -10.24 7.46 -5.93
N ALA A 437 -10.59 6.94 -7.12
CA ALA A 437 -10.35 5.54 -7.45
C ALA A 437 -8.91 5.31 -7.95
N VAL A 438 -8.20 4.37 -7.31
CA VAL A 438 -6.90 3.87 -7.76
C VAL A 438 -6.99 2.36 -8.00
N TYR A 439 -6.66 1.94 -9.21
CA TYR A 439 -6.66 0.54 -9.60
C TYR A 439 -5.27 -0.10 -9.44
N ASN A 440 -5.22 -1.41 -9.23
CA ASN A 440 -3.95 -2.14 -9.14
C ASN A 440 -3.11 -1.95 -10.40
N TYR A 441 -1.79 -1.73 -10.27
CA TYR A 441 -0.89 -1.54 -11.42
C TYR A 441 -0.97 -2.68 -12.44
N SER A 442 -1.08 -3.92 -11.95
CA SER A 442 -1.40 -5.10 -12.76
C SER A 442 -1.81 -6.23 -11.83
N TRP A 443 -2.44 -7.26 -12.38
CA TRP A 443 -2.78 -8.47 -11.64
C TRP A 443 -1.60 -9.15 -10.93
N ARG A 444 -0.39 -9.03 -11.50
CA ARG A 444 0.84 -9.58 -10.92
C ARG A 444 1.44 -8.73 -9.81
N SER A 445 0.96 -7.50 -9.64
CA SER A 445 1.49 -6.54 -8.67
C SER A 445 0.83 -6.67 -7.29
N GLY A 446 -0.24 -7.47 -7.18
CA GLY A 446 -1.04 -7.57 -5.97
C GLY A 446 -1.91 -6.34 -5.74
N ASN A 447 -2.48 -6.25 -4.53
CA ASN A 447 -3.34 -5.14 -4.13
C ASN A 447 -2.53 -3.85 -3.96
N PHE A 448 -3.12 -2.73 -4.38
CA PHE A 448 -2.54 -1.40 -4.18
C PHE A 448 -2.50 -1.02 -2.69
N SER A 449 -3.50 -1.44 -1.91
CA SER A 449 -3.63 -1.12 -0.49
C SER A 449 -4.21 -2.27 0.32
N GLU A 450 -3.80 -2.35 1.59
CA GLU A 450 -4.31 -3.29 2.60
C GLU A 450 -4.64 -2.56 3.91
N HIS A 451 -5.28 -3.27 4.84
CA HIS A 451 -5.45 -2.80 6.22
C HIS A 451 -4.09 -2.41 6.83
N GLY A 452 -4.02 -1.22 7.42
CA GLY A 452 -2.78 -0.64 7.95
C GLY A 452 -2.12 0.41 7.06
N ASP A 453 -2.53 0.53 5.79
CA ASP A 453 -2.00 1.57 4.90
C ASP A 453 -2.73 2.91 5.02
N SER A 454 -3.84 2.99 5.76
CA SER A 454 -4.63 4.21 5.90
C SER A 454 -3.77 5.41 6.30
N GLY A 455 -3.95 6.53 5.61
CA GLY A 455 -3.18 7.76 5.84
C GLY A 455 -1.86 7.81 5.10
N SER A 456 -1.46 6.77 4.36
CA SER A 456 -0.31 6.87 3.44
C SER A 456 -0.62 7.83 2.31
N LEU A 457 0.33 8.72 2.03
CA LEU A 457 0.23 9.63 0.90
C LEU A 457 0.17 8.85 -0.41
N ILE A 458 -0.61 9.33 -1.38
CA ILE A 458 -0.57 8.87 -2.77
C ILE A 458 0.10 9.96 -3.62
N TRP A 459 1.01 9.56 -4.53
CA TRP A 459 1.78 10.51 -5.34
C TRP A 459 2.00 10.05 -6.78
N THR A 460 2.24 10.98 -7.69
CA THR A 460 2.68 10.71 -9.06
C THR A 460 4.19 10.51 -9.17
N GLY A 461 4.64 9.95 -10.29
CA GLY A 461 6.06 9.65 -10.53
C GLY A 461 7.01 10.85 -10.43
N ASP A 462 6.52 12.08 -10.58
CA ASP A 462 7.30 13.32 -10.44
C ASP A 462 7.27 13.94 -9.02
N GLY A 463 6.57 13.29 -8.08
CA GLY A 463 6.54 13.64 -6.66
C GLY A 463 5.44 14.63 -6.27
N ARG A 464 4.31 14.69 -6.99
CA ARG A 464 3.14 15.49 -6.61
C ARG A 464 2.10 14.63 -5.90
N MET A 465 1.46 15.20 -4.88
CA MET A 465 0.43 14.56 -4.06
C MET A 465 -0.89 14.46 -4.82
N VAL A 466 -1.58 13.33 -4.67
CA VAL A 466 -2.93 13.06 -5.23
C VAL A 466 -4.03 13.11 -4.16
N ASP A 467 -3.63 12.94 -2.89
CA ASP A 467 -4.46 12.74 -1.69
C ASP A 467 -5.32 13.95 -1.29
#